data_AF-A0A482U786-F1
#
_entry.id   AF-A0A482U786-F1
#
_cell.length_a   1.000
_cell.length_b   1.000
_cell.length_c   1.000
_cell.angle_alpha   90.00
_cell.angle_beta   90.00
_cell.angle_gamma   90.00
#
_symmetry.space_group_name_H-M   'P 1'
#
loop_
_entity.id
_entity.type
_entity.pdbx_description
1 polymer ?
#
loop_
_entity_poly.entity_id
_entity_poly.type
_entity_poly.pdbx_seq_one_letter_code
_entity_poly.pdbx_strand_id
1 'polypeptide(L)'
;MLAKQPLARRIVIAFTLTTLVVSGAFALGIVGVVHFIEEQLVTEELSRDLDIVLNEDLPAGRSPQLDASTHFFASHLPEHPMPEVFAALAEGFTELVRDDEAYYVYVRDIGDNRYVLVQEQHEFEARENALFNVVLAGFLLSVVGAWLLGRLMANRVMAPVSRLANQVRHRDQLHPLAPPLALQYPDDEVGHLAAAFDSTLGQLRQTLERERLFTADVSHELRTPLMVVLGACELLEQAELPPRAQRQAARIHRAAEEMQDLVETFLMLARARPQQASFAGNTSLKSVAAEQSERWAPLLAEKGLAFELQVEEEDSAVYNHTLLGAVMSNLLRNALHYTDRGTVRLILGSGGFRVEDSGVGIPLAEQERMFQPFVRGAEERGEGLGLGLSLVKRICAHQGWDVGVTPRQPQGSCFEVRLQPGAA
;
A
#
# COMPACT_ATOMS: atom_id res chain seq x y z
N MET A 1 19.62 -6.00 -5.43
CA MET A 1 18.72 -6.53 -4.37
C MET A 1 18.30 -5.50 -3.28
N LEU A 2 18.77 -4.24 -3.29
CA LEU A 2 18.46 -3.25 -2.24
C LEU A 2 17.10 -2.53 -2.36
N ALA A 3 16.37 -2.68 -3.47
CA ALA A 3 15.20 -1.85 -3.78
C ALA A 3 13.96 -2.12 -2.90
N LYS A 4 13.85 -3.27 -2.23
CA LYS A 4 12.66 -3.65 -1.41
C LYS A 4 12.79 -3.38 0.09
N GLN A 5 13.93 -2.87 0.56
CA GLN A 5 14.11 -2.63 2.01
C GLN A 5 13.58 -1.25 2.43
N PRO A 6 12.89 -1.14 3.58
CA PRO A 6 12.38 0.12 4.12
C PRO A 6 13.53 1.11 4.35
N LEU A 7 13.26 2.40 4.12
CA LEU A 7 14.29 3.45 4.11
C LEU A 7 15.07 3.53 5.44
N ALA A 8 14.39 3.26 6.56
CA ALA A 8 14.99 3.10 7.88
C ALA A 8 16.13 2.06 7.91
N ARG A 9 15.95 0.89 7.27
CA ARG A 9 16.97 -0.17 7.22
C ARG A 9 18.17 0.25 6.39
N ARG A 10 17.96 1.02 5.32
CA ARG A 10 19.05 1.54 4.49
C ARG A 10 19.92 2.54 5.24
N ILE A 11 19.30 3.40 6.07
CA ILE A 11 20.04 4.34 6.93
C ILE A 11 20.94 3.59 7.90
N VAL A 12 20.42 2.57 8.60
CA VAL A 12 21.22 1.74 9.52
C VAL A 12 22.37 1.08 8.78
N ILE A 13 22.11 0.42 7.65
CA ILE A 13 23.13 -0.25 6.85
C ILE A 13 24.22 0.74 6.42
N ALA A 14 23.83 1.89 5.88
CA ALA A 14 24.77 2.92 5.43
C ALA A 14 25.69 3.39 6.57
N PHE A 15 25.12 3.76 7.72
CA PHE A 15 25.92 4.18 8.89
C PHE A 15 26.86 3.09 9.38
N THR A 16 26.38 1.84 9.48
CA THR A 16 27.22 0.72 9.91
C THR A 16 28.33 0.41 8.92
N LEU A 17 28.04 0.44 7.62
CA LEU A 17 29.01 0.13 6.57
C LEU A 17 30.08 1.22 6.48
N THR A 18 29.68 2.50 6.50
CA THR A 18 30.64 3.61 6.52
C THR A 18 31.52 3.56 7.75
N THR A 19 30.94 3.27 8.93
CA THR A 19 31.74 3.15 10.16
C THR A 19 32.67 1.94 10.12
N LEU A 20 32.21 0.82 9.56
CA LEU A 20 33.02 -0.39 9.39
C LEU A 20 34.24 -0.10 8.49
N VAL A 21 34.03 0.55 7.35
CA VAL A 21 35.11 0.87 6.40
C VAL A 21 36.08 1.88 7.00
N VAL A 22 35.57 2.98 7.57
CA VAL A 22 36.43 4.03 8.14
C VAL A 22 37.19 3.51 9.36
N SER A 23 36.49 2.90 10.33
CA SER A 23 37.14 2.37 11.54
C SER A 23 38.09 1.23 11.21
N GLY A 24 37.77 0.39 10.23
CA GLY A 24 38.63 -0.70 9.77
C GLY A 24 39.90 -0.18 9.11
N ALA A 25 39.80 0.84 8.24
CA ALA A 25 40.96 1.48 7.65
C ALA A 25 41.86 2.15 8.70
N PHE A 26 41.27 2.82 9.70
CA PHE A 26 42.04 3.39 10.81
C PHE A 26 42.71 2.30 11.66
N ALA A 27 42.01 1.21 11.99
CA ALA A 27 42.57 0.10 12.77
C ALA A 27 43.76 -0.54 12.05
N LEU A 28 43.61 -0.84 10.75
CA LEU A 28 44.69 -1.38 9.92
C LEU A 28 45.86 -0.39 9.79
N GLY A 29 45.55 0.90 9.66
CA GLY A 29 46.57 1.96 9.61
C GLY A 29 47.37 2.08 10.90
N ILE A 30 46.72 2.01 12.06
CA ILE A 30 47.40 2.03 13.36
C ILE A 30 48.32 0.82 13.50
N VAL A 31 47.84 -0.39 13.21
CA VAL A 31 48.66 -1.60 13.26
C VAL A 31 49.86 -1.51 12.32
N GLY A 32 49.64 -1.06 11.08
CA GLY A 32 50.72 -0.89 10.10
C GLY A 32 51.76 0.16 10.51
N VAL A 33 51.33 1.28 11.10
CA VAL A 33 52.25 2.32 11.60
C VAL A 33 53.05 1.84 12.80
N VAL A 34 52.43 1.10 13.73
CA VAL A 34 53.14 0.54 14.88
C VAL A 34 54.24 -0.41 14.42
N HIS A 35 53.91 -1.36 13.53
CA HIS A 35 54.88 -2.31 12.98
C HIS A 35 56.02 -1.60 12.23
N PHE A 36 55.70 -0.59 11.41
CA PHE A 36 56.71 0.18 10.69
C PHE A 36 57.63 0.97 11.64
N ILE A 37 57.08 1.59 12.69
CA ILE A 37 57.87 2.34 13.67
C ILE A 37 58.78 1.40 14.46
N GLU A 38 58.27 0.24 14.86
CA GLU A 38 59.04 -0.79 15.56
C GLU A 38 60.25 -1.26 14.76
N GLU A 39 60.04 -1.66 13.49
CA GLU A 39 61.11 -2.10 12.60
C GLU A 39 62.19 -1.02 12.42
N GLN A 40 61.78 0.25 12.22
CA GLN A 40 62.73 1.35 12.08
C GLN A 40 63.51 1.64 13.37
N LEU A 41 62.82 1.73 14.52
CA LEU A 41 63.47 2.05 15.79
C LEU A 41 64.47 0.96 16.20
N VAL A 42 64.09 -0.31 16.09
CA VAL A 42 64.97 -1.43 16.43
C VAL A 42 66.16 -1.49 15.46
N THR A 43 65.95 -1.26 14.16
CA THR A 43 67.05 -1.21 13.19
C THR A 43 68.06 -0.10 13.51
N GLU A 44 67.58 1.11 13.84
CA GLU A 44 68.44 2.23 14.23
C GLU A 44 69.20 1.96 15.53
N GLU A 45 68.52 1.38 16.52
CA GLU A 45 69.10 1.00 17.81
C GLU A 45 70.20 -0.05 17.64
N LEU A 46 69.92 -1.18 16.99
CA LEU A 46 70.90 -2.24 16.77
C LEU A 46 72.08 -1.75 15.90
N SER A 47 71.82 -0.92 14.89
CA SER A 47 72.89 -0.31 14.09
C SER A 47 73.83 0.54 14.96
N ARG A 48 73.25 1.40 15.82
CA ARG A 48 74.02 2.28 16.70
C ARG A 48 74.79 1.50 17.75
N ASP A 49 74.18 0.50 18.36
CA ASP A 49 74.82 -0.32 19.37
C ASP A 49 75.96 -1.14 18.76
N LEU A 50 75.79 -1.64 17.52
CA LEU A 50 76.88 -2.28 16.80
C LEU A 50 78.02 -1.29 16.50
N ASP A 51 77.72 -0.04 16.14
CA ASP A 51 78.74 0.99 15.94
C ASP A 51 79.54 1.27 17.22
N ILE A 52 78.89 1.30 18.39
CA ILE A 52 79.56 1.47 19.70
C ILE A 52 80.48 0.28 19.98
N VAL A 53 79.99 -0.94 19.80
CA VAL A 53 80.78 -2.16 20.03
C VAL A 53 82.03 -2.19 19.14
N LEU A 54 81.88 -1.87 17.85
CA LEU A 54 82.96 -1.95 16.88
C LEU A 54 83.99 -0.81 17.01
N ASN A 55 83.55 0.41 17.34
CA ASN A 55 84.42 1.59 17.31
C ASN A 55 84.93 2.00 18.70
N GLU A 56 84.25 1.60 19.78
CA GLU A 56 84.61 2.00 21.15
C GLU A 56 85.05 0.80 22.00
N ASP A 57 84.22 -0.24 22.12
CA ASP A 57 84.46 -1.34 23.06
C ASP A 57 85.61 -2.26 22.62
N LEU A 58 85.52 -2.84 21.42
CA LEU A 58 86.51 -3.78 20.92
C LEU A 58 87.92 -3.14 20.78
N PRO A 59 88.08 -1.91 20.24
CA PRO A 59 89.40 -1.27 20.16
C PRO A 59 89.99 -0.94 21.54
N ALA A 60 89.15 -0.72 22.55
CA ALA A 60 89.58 -0.50 23.93
C ALA A 60 89.87 -1.80 24.70
N GLY A 61 89.69 -2.97 24.08
CA GLY A 61 89.83 -4.28 24.71
C GLY A 61 88.77 -4.56 25.78
N ARG A 62 87.60 -3.91 25.67
CA ARG A 62 86.45 -4.11 26.56
C ARG A 62 85.49 -5.10 25.93
N SER A 63 84.81 -5.88 26.77
CA SER A 63 83.68 -6.68 26.31
C SER A 63 82.52 -5.75 25.90
N PRO A 64 81.75 -6.12 24.86
CA PRO A 64 80.59 -5.35 24.40
C PRO A 64 79.64 -4.99 25.55
N GLN A 65 79.34 -3.70 25.72
CA GLN A 65 78.37 -3.23 26.72
C GLN A 65 76.99 -3.07 26.06
N LEU A 66 76.24 -4.18 26.04
CA LEU A 66 74.92 -4.26 25.45
C LEU A 66 73.85 -4.49 26.52
N ASP A 67 72.59 -4.22 26.17
CA ASP A 67 71.45 -4.57 27.00
C ASP A 67 71.36 -6.08 27.25
N ALA A 68 70.73 -6.46 28.37
CA ALA A 68 70.72 -7.85 28.86
C ALA A 68 70.08 -8.86 27.89
N SER A 69 69.24 -8.40 26.97
CA SER A 69 68.57 -9.19 25.94
C SER A 69 69.28 -9.16 24.58
N THR A 70 70.44 -8.49 24.47
CA THR A 70 71.16 -8.31 23.21
C THR A 70 72.49 -9.06 23.25
N HIS A 71 72.70 -9.93 22.25
CA HIS A 71 73.88 -10.77 22.11
C HIS A 71 74.70 -10.40 20.88
N PHE A 72 76.02 -10.27 21.07
CA PHE A 72 76.98 -9.99 20.01
C PHE A 72 77.72 -11.24 19.57
N PHE A 73 77.82 -11.41 18.25
CA PHE A 73 78.54 -12.49 17.58
C PHE A 73 79.44 -11.94 16.48
N ALA A 74 80.62 -12.54 16.31
CA ALA A 74 81.56 -12.18 15.25
C ALA A 74 82.22 -13.41 14.64
N SER A 75 82.43 -13.42 13.31
CA SER A 75 82.96 -14.58 12.59
C SER A 75 84.42 -14.93 12.95
N HIS A 76 85.20 -13.97 13.45
CA HIS A 76 86.64 -14.09 13.65
C HIS A 76 87.07 -14.03 15.13
N LEU A 77 86.14 -13.75 16.06
CA LEU A 77 86.44 -13.65 17.49
C LEU A 77 86.05 -14.95 18.19
N PRO A 78 87.01 -15.73 18.73
CA PRO A 78 86.73 -16.98 19.43
C PRO A 78 85.88 -16.79 20.70
N GLU A 79 85.94 -15.60 21.31
CA GLU A 79 85.19 -15.24 22.52
C GLU A 79 83.69 -15.02 22.24
N HIS A 80 83.32 -14.77 20.98
CA HIS A 80 81.94 -14.51 20.54
C HIS A 80 81.58 -15.33 19.27
N PRO A 81 81.51 -16.68 19.37
CA PRO A 81 81.39 -17.56 18.21
C PRO A 81 80.02 -17.43 17.53
N MET A 82 80.01 -17.27 16.21
CA MET A 82 78.81 -17.12 15.38
C MET A 82 78.04 -18.44 15.20
N PRO A 83 76.76 -18.53 15.61
CA PRO A 83 75.90 -19.67 15.27
C PRO A 83 75.62 -19.75 13.75
N GLU A 84 75.54 -20.97 13.20
CA GLU A 84 75.29 -21.19 11.76
C GLU A 84 73.97 -20.57 11.26
N VAL A 85 72.97 -20.50 12.13
CA VAL A 85 71.64 -19.94 11.82
C VAL A 85 71.72 -18.46 11.47
N PHE A 86 72.56 -17.70 12.18
CA PHE A 86 72.75 -16.27 11.92
C PHE A 86 73.81 -16.01 10.84
N ALA A 87 74.74 -16.95 10.65
CA ALA A 87 75.76 -16.86 9.60
C ALA A 87 75.17 -16.88 8.19
N ALA A 88 73.99 -17.46 7.98
CA ALA A 88 73.33 -17.55 6.67
C ALA A 88 72.45 -16.34 6.31
N LEU A 89 72.26 -15.38 7.24
CA LEU A 89 71.41 -14.23 7.03
C LEU A 89 72.06 -13.19 6.10
N ALA A 90 71.20 -12.41 5.42
CA ALA A 90 71.63 -11.29 4.58
C ALA A 90 72.04 -10.10 5.45
N GLU A 91 72.84 -9.19 4.88
CA GLU A 91 73.20 -7.93 5.55
C GLU A 91 71.97 -7.05 5.79
N GLY A 92 71.93 -6.40 6.95
CA GLY A 92 70.82 -5.54 7.38
C GLY A 92 70.00 -6.15 8.53
N PHE A 93 68.81 -5.60 8.72
CA PHE A 93 67.85 -6.06 9.72
C PHE A 93 67.05 -7.25 9.19
N THR A 94 66.82 -8.25 10.05
CA THR A 94 65.95 -9.39 9.78
C THR A 94 65.27 -9.83 11.07
N GLU A 95 63.94 -9.95 11.03
CA GLU A 95 63.16 -10.59 12.08
C GLU A 95 63.13 -12.11 11.85
N LEU A 96 63.54 -12.89 12.87
CA LEU A 96 63.62 -14.34 12.81
C LEU A 96 62.74 -14.96 13.90
N VAL A 97 61.72 -15.72 13.50
CA VAL A 97 60.86 -16.48 14.42
C VAL A 97 61.36 -17.92 14.53
N ARG A 98 61.66 -18.38 15.75
CA ARG A 98 62.15 -19.72 16.02
C ARG A 98 61.62 -20.26 17.34
N ASP A 99 61.08 -21.48 17.31
CA ASP A 99 60.66 -22.23 18.51
C ASP A 99 59.71 -21.45 19.45
N ASP A 100 58.81 -20.63 18.87
CA ASP A 100 57.84 -19.75 19.56
C ASP A 100 58.44 -18.48 20.19
N GLU A 101 59.73 -18.21 19.93
CA GLU A 101 60.42 -16.97 20.28
C GLU A 101 60.79 -16.18 19.00
N ALA A 102 60.67 -14.86 19.06
CA ALA A 102 61.04 -13.98 17.97
C ALA A 102 62.30 -13.18 18.31
N TYR A 103 63.21 -13.09 17.35
CA TYR A 103 64.52 -12.47 17.49
C TYR A 103 64.72 -11.40 16.42
N TYR A 104 65.17 -10.22 16.85
CA TYR A 104 65.65 -9.18 15.95
C TYR A 104 67.13 -9.35 15.70
N VAL A 105 67.49 -9.55 14.43
CA VAL A 105 68.87 -9.81 14.03
C VAL A 105 69.36 -8.68 13.12
N TYR A 106 70.48 -8.06 13.48
CA TYR A 106 71.13 -7.05 12.65
C TYR A 106 72.53 -7.54 12.24
N VAL A 107 72.72 -7.72 10.94
CA VAL A 107 73.95 -8.25 10.35
C VAL A 107 74.71 -7.13 9.62
N ARG A 108 76.03 -7.04 9.84
CA ARG A 108 76.92 -6.15 9.10
C ARG A 108 78.22 -6.84 8.73
N ASP A 109 78.63 -6.68 7.48
CA ASP A 109 79.88 -7.23 6.96
C ASP A 109 80.93 -6.10 6.82
N ILE A 110 82.10 -6.25 7.44
CA ILE A 110 83.22 -5.31 7.32
C ILE A 110 84.48 -6.07 6.92
N GLY A 111 84.91 -5.89 5.66
CA GLY A 111 85.97 -6.71 5.07
C GLY A 111 85.53 -8.16 4.93
N ASP A 112 86.34 -9.11 5.40
CA ASP A 112 86.02 -10.55 5.41
C ASP A 112 85.32 -11.00 6.72
N ASN A 113 85.01 -10.05 7.61
CA ASN A 113 84.47 -10.33 8.94
C ASN A 113 82.99 -9.93 9.02
N ARG A 114 82.16 -10.86 9.52
CA ARG A 114 80.73 -10.68 9.75
C ARG A 114 80.46 -10.45 11.22
N TYR A 115 79.64 -9.45 11.53
CA TYR A 115 79.19 -9.08 12.86
C TYR A 115 77.68 -9.16 12.95
N VAL A 116 77.17 -9.69 14.04
CA VAL A 116 75.73 -9.87 14.25
C VAL A 116 75.35 -9.45 15.66
N LEU A 117 74.31 -8.63 15.77
CA LEU A 117 73.56 -8.44 17.00
C LEU A 117 72.25 -9.22 16.93
N VAL A 118 71.90 -9.90 18.02
CA VAL A 118 70.63 -10.61 18.17
C VAL A 118 69.96 -10.11 19.44
N GLN A 119 68.73 -9.62 19.33
CA GLN A 119 67.93 -9.15 20.46
C GLN A 119 66.65 -9.98 20.59
N GLU A 120 66.33 -10.43 21.80
CA GLU A 120 65.08 -11.14 22.09
C GLU A 120 63.87 -10.17 22.12
N GLN A 121 62.79 -10.49 21.40
CA GLN A 121 61.61 -9.60 21.24
C GLN A 121 60.64 -9.60 22.45
N HIS A 122 60.95 -10.33 23.53
CA HIS A 122 60.00 -10.67 24.60
C HIS A 122 59.29 -9.48 25.28
N GLU A 123 59.93 -8.30 25.39
CA GLU A 123 59.32 -7.12 26.02
C GLU A 123 58.34 -6.34 25.12
N PHE A 124 58.44 -6.49 23.79
CA PHE A 124 57.64 -5.74 22.82
C PHE A 124 56.31 -6.44 22.49
N GLU A 125 56.31 -7.78 22.41
CA GLU A 125 55.13 -8.57 22.04
C GLU A 125 53.92 -8.35 22.97
N ALA A 126 54.15 -8.25 24.29
CA ALA A 126 53.08 -8.06 25.26
C ALA A 126 52.40 -6.69 25.10
N ARG A 127 53.17 -5.65 24.77
CA ARG A 127 52.66 -4.29 24.54
C ARG A 127 51.95 -4.19 23.20
N GLU A 128 52.49 -4.83 22.17
CA GLU A 128 51.86 -4.91 20.86
C GLU A 128 50.51 -5.64 20.93
N ASN A 129 50.45 -6.80 21.61
CA ASN A 129 49.21 -7.53 21.82
C ASN A 129 48.17 -6.72 22.62
N ALA A 130 48.62 -5.94 23.62
CA ALA A 130 47.73 -5.04 24.35
C ALA A 130 47.18 -3.92 23.44
N LEU A 131 48.03 -3.31 22.60
CA LEU A 131 47.62 -2.31 21.62
C LEU A 131 46.64 -2.90 20.60
N PHE A 132 46.91 -4.09 20.07
CA PHE A 132 46.03 -4.78 19.14
C PHE A 132 44.65 -5.03 19.75
N ASN A 133 44.61 -5.54 20.99
CA ASN A 133 43.36 -5.77 21.72
C ASN A 133 42.59 -4.47 21.96
N VAL A 134 43.26 -3.36 22.29
CA VAL A 134 42.63 -2.03 22.45
C VAL A 134 42.06 -1.52 21.13
N VAL A 135 42.82 -1.63 20.03
CA VAL A 135 42.38 -1.22 18.67
C VAL A 135 41.18 -2.07 18.24
N LEU A 136 41.24 -3.39 18.43
CA LEU A 136 40.15 -4.31 18.10
C LEU A 136 38.89 -4.03 18.93
N ALA A 137 39.04 -3.82 20.24
CA ALA A 137 37.92 -3.47 21.11
C ALA A 137 37.28 -2.13 20.71
N GLY A 138 38.11 -1.13 20.39
CA GLY A 138 37.66 0.18 19.91
C GLY A 138 36.92 0.09 18.57
N PHE A 139 37.42 -0.72 17.64
CA PHE A 139 36.77 -1.01 16.36
C PHE A 139 35.40 -1.69 16.54
N LEU A 140 35.33 -2.73 17.37
CA LEU A 140 34.06 -3.42 17.63
C LEU A 140 33.05 -2.49 18.32
N LEU A 141 33.50 -1.70 19.30
CA LEU A 141 32.67 -0.72 19.99
C LEU A 141 32.13 0.35 19.02
N SER A 142 32.95 0.83 18.08
CA SER A 142 32.52 1.84 17.10
C SER A 142 31.46 1.27 16.15
N VAL A 143 31.61 0.03 15.69
CA VAL A 143 30.62 -0.64 14.82
C VAL A 143 29.30 -0.84 15.55
N VAL A 144 29.34 -1.33 16.80
CA VAL A 144 28.14 -1.50 17.63
C VAL A 144 27.47 -0.14 17.91
N GLY A 145 28.26 0.89 18.24
CA GLY A 145 27.79 2.25 18.47
C GLY A 145 27.11 2.84 17.23
N ALA A 146 27.70 2.66 16.05
CA ALA A 146 27.11 3.10 14.78
C ALA A 146 25.82 2.36 14.44
N TRP A 147 25.73 1.06 14.72
CA TRP A 147 24.48 0.31 14.56
C TRP A 147 23.38 0.83 15.48
N LEU A 148 23.69 1.08 16.75
CA LEU A 148 22.75 1.60 17.74
C LEU A 148 22.27 3.02 17.37
N LEU A 149 23.21 3.92 17.09
CA LEU A 149 22.91 5.30 16.66
C LEU A 149 22.12 5.32 15.35
N GLY A 150 22.50 4.50 14.38
CA GLY A 150 21.79 4.35 13.12
C GLY A 150 20.34 3.92 13.35
N ARG A 151 20.10 2.97 14.28
CA ARG A 151 18.75 2.49 14.61
C ARG A 151 17.92 3.57 15.31
N LEU A 152 18.50 4.33 16.24
CA LEU A 152 17.84 5.43 16.92
C LEU A 152 17.45 6.55 15.94
N MET A 153 18.37 6.96 15.07
CA MET A 153 18.12 7.97 14.04
C MET A 153 17.06 7.51 13.03
N ALA A 154 17.17 6.28 12.53
CA ALA A 154 16.19 5.72 11.61
C ALA A 154 14.79 5.73 12.20
N ASN A 155 14.63 5.33 13.47
CA ASN A 155 13.33 5.36 14.14
C ASN A 155 12.82 6.79 14.35
N ARG A 156 13.69 7.73 14.76
CA ARG A 156 13.27 9.10 15.04
C ARG A 156 12.86 9.87 13.79
N VAL A 157 13.58 9.69 12.68
CA VAL A 157 13.34 10.42 11.43
C VAL A 157 12.26 9.76 10.57
N MET A 158 12.18 8.42 10.51
CA MET A 158 11.22 7.73 9.64
C MET A 158 9.86 7.47 10.30
N ALA A 159 9.75 7.48 11.63
CA ALA A 159 8.48 7.23 12.30
C ALA A 159 7.39 8.29 12.03
N PRO A 160 7.69 9.61 11.94
CA PRO A 160 6.70 10.61 11.54
C PRO A 160 6.18 10.37 10.11
N VAL A 161 7.07 10.08 9.16
CA VAL A 161 6.73 9.82 7.76
C VAL A 161 5.86 8.58 7.61
N SER A 162 6.20 7.47 8.29
CA SER A 162 5.41 6.24 8.24
C SER A 162 4.04 6.40 8.89
N ARG A 163 3.95 7.19 9.98
CA ARG A 163 2.67 7.57 10.59
C ARG A 163 1.83 8.39 9.62
N LEU A 164 2.40 9.40 8.97
CA LEU A 164 1.68 10.25 8.02
C LEU A 164 1.19 9.44 6.82
N ALA A 165 2.05 8.60 6.24
CA ALA A 165 1.71 7.72 5.14
C ALA A 165 0.59 6.74 5.52
N ASN A 166 0.62 6.19 6.73
CA ASN A 166 -0.47 5.35 7.21
C ASN A 166 -1.75 6.15 7.39
N GLN A 167 -1.71 7.33 8.00
CA GLN A 167 -2.89 8.19 8.16
C GLN A 167 -3.54 8.53 6.81
N VAL A 168 -2.74 8.93 5.80
CA VAL A 168 -3.23 9.21 4.44
C VAL A 168 -3.79 7.95 3.75
N ARG A 169 -3.23 6.77 4.01
CA ARG A 169 -3.76 5.49 3.48
C ARG A 169 -5.12 5.12 4.07
N HIS A 170 -5.47 5.61 5.26
CA HIS A 170 -6.78 5.32 5.84
C HIS A 170 -7.83 6.22 5.21
N ARG A 171 -8.83 5.57 4.60
CA ARG A 171 -9.91 6.22 3.84
C ARG A 171 -10.76 7.17 4.69
N ASP A 172 -10.69 7.05 6.01
CA ASP A 172 -11.37 7.90 6.99
C ASP A 172 -11.03 9.38 6.83
N GLN A 173 -9.90 9.71 6.17
CA GLN A 173 -9.56 11.09 5.85
C GLN A 173 -10.38 11.72 4.73
N LEU A 174 -11.16 10.96 3.97
CA LEU A 174 -12.13 11.54 3.03
C LEU A 174 -13.42 11.97 3.74
N HIS A 175 -13.56 11.70 5.04
CA HIS A 175 -14.71 12.14 5.82
C HIS A 175 -14.68 13.68 5.99
N PRO A 176 -15.83 14.37 5.84
CA PRO A 176 -15.90 15.84 5.96
C PRO A 176 -15.38 16.38 7.31
N LEU A 177 -15.53 15.58 8.37
CA LEU A 177 -15.13 15.92 9.74
C LEU A 177 -13.72 15.43 10.12
N ALA A 178 -12.95 14.87 9.19
CA ALA A 178 -11.61 14.39 9.52
C ALA A 178 -10.71 15.57 9.92
N PRO A 179 -10.04 15.50 11.09
CA PRO A 179 -9.16 16.57 11.54
C PRO A 179 -7.96 16.73 10.59
N PRO A 180 -7.45 17.96 10.41
CA PRO A 180 -6.30 18.22 9.56
C PRO A 180 -5.06 17.49 10.09
N LEU A 181 -4.28 16.93 9.17
CA LEU A 181 -3.05 16.20 9.47
C LEU A 181 -1.97 17.12 10.03
N ALA A 182 -1.80 18.30 9.45
CA ALA A 182 -0.68 19.20 9.74
C ALA A 182 -0.59 19.57 11.23
N LEU A 183 -1.72 19.65 11.95
CA LEU A 183 -1.74 19.97 13.38
C LEU A 183 -1.07 18.91 14.27
N GLN A 184 -0.88 17.68 13.78
CA GLN A 184 -0.26 16.59 14.52
C GLN A 184 1.26 16.50 14.30
N TYR A 185 1.82 17.35 13.44
CA TYR A 185 3.22 17.33 13.06
C TYR A 185 3.91 18.67 13.40
N PRO A 186 5.21 18.64 13.76
CA PRO A 186 6.01 19.86 13.89
C PRO A 186 6.09 20.62 12.57
N ASP A 187 6.44 21.90 12.63
CA ASP A 187 6.66 22.76 11.46
C ASP A 187 8.03 22.50 10.80
N ASP A 188 8.20 21.27 10.32
CA ASP A 188 9.38 20.76 9.62
C ASP A 188 9.00 20.20 8.23
N GLU A 189 9.91 19.49 7.55
CA GLU A 189 9.64 18.91 6.24
C GLU A 189 8.45 17.93 6.25
N VAL A 190 8.22 17.23 7.38
CA VAL A 190 7.09 16.32 7.53
C VAL A 190 5.79 17.11 7.74
N GLY A 191 5.83 18.20 8.53
CA GLY A 191 4.72 19.12 8.69
C GLY A 191 4.27 19.79 7.38
N HIS A 192 5.22 20.29 6.59
CA HIS A 192 4.93 20.83 5.26
C HIS A 192 4.31 19.80 4.33
N LEU A 193 4.80 18.54 4.36
CA LEU A 193 4.20 17.45 3.59
C LEU A 193 2.76 17.17 4.06
N ALA A 194 2.51 17.17 5.37
CA ALA A 194 1.16 17.01 5.92
C ALA A 194 0.21 18.13 5.48
N ALA A 195 0.68 19.39 5.48
CA ALA A 195 -0.10 20.54 5.00
C ALA A 195 -0.43 20.45 3.50
N ALA A 196 0.51 19.95 2.68
CA ALA A 196 0.25 19.69 1.27
C ALA A 196 -0.82 18.61 1.07
N PHE A 197 -0.81 17.55 1.87
CA PHE A 197 -1.88 16.53 1.88
C PHE A 197 -3.22 17.13 2.30
N ASP A 198 -3.26 17.93 3.36
CA ASP A 198 -4.50 18.60 3.79
C ASP A 198 -5.09 19.49 2.68
N SER A 199 -4.25 20.25 1.97
CA SER A 199 -4.68 21.10 0.84
C SER A 199 -5.28 20.27 -0.31
N THR A 200 -4.60 19.21 -0.72
CA THR A 200 -5.07 18.33 -1.81
C THR A 200 -6.35 17.57 -1.44
N LEU A 201 -6.43 17.06 -0.21
CA LEU A 201 -7.65 16.45 0.31
C LEU A 201 -8.79 17.47 0.39
N GLY A 202 -8.52 18.71 0.80
CA GLY A 202 -9.49 19.80 0.81
C GLY A 202 -10.04 20.11 -0.59
N GLN A 203 -9.18 20.22 -1.60
CA GLN A 203 -9.59 20.43 -2.99
C GLN A 203 -10.43 19.26 -3.53
N LEU A 204 -10.04 18.03 -3.21
CA LEU A 204 -10.79 16.84 -3.61
C LEU A 204 -12.19 16.83 -2.96
N ARG A 205 -12.28 17.10 -1.65
CA ARG A 205 -13.56 17.20 -0.94
C ARG A 205 -14.46 18.27 -1.55
N GLN A 206 -13.92 19.46 -1.83
CA GLN A 206 -14.67 20.54 -2.47
C GLN A 206 -15.16 20.16 -3.87
N THR A 207 -14.34 19.45 -4.64
CA THR A 207 -14.73 18.99 -5.99
C THR A 207 -15.87 17.99 -5.91
N LEU A 208 -15.78 17.01 -5.01
CA LEU A 208 -16.84 16.02 -4.77
C LEU A 208 -18.14 16.65 -4.25
N GLU A 209 -18.04 17.67 -3.39
CA GLU A 209 -19.21 18.39 -2.89
C GLU A 209 -19.89 19.20 -4.00
N ARG A 210 -19.11 19.88 -4.85
CA ARG A 210 -19.65 20.58 -6.03
C ARG A 210 -20.33 19.63 -7.01
N GLU A 211 -19.73 18.48 -7.30
CA GLU A 211 -20.34 17.45 -8.15
C GLU A 211 -21.67 16.94 -7.58
N ARG A 212 -21.75 16.81 -6.25
CA ARG A 212 -22.99 16.45 -5.54
C ARG A 212 -24.07 17.51 -5.66
N LEU A 213 -23.74 18.76 -5.36
CA LEU A 213 -24.69 19.88 -5.45
C LEU A 213 -25.17 20.05 -6.89
N PHE A 214 -24.26 19.98 -7.87
CA PHE A 214 -24.60 20.01 -9.29
C PHE A 214 -25.58 18.90 -9.70
N THR A 215 -25.35 17.66 -9.27
CA THR A 215 -26.27 16.55 -9.53
C THR A 215 -27.65 16.77 -8.89
N ALA A 216 -27.69 17.37 -7.70
CA ALA A 216 -28.96 17.69 -7.03
C ALA A 216 -29.71 18.81 -7.76
N ASP A 217 -29.01 19.87 -8.14
CA ASP A 217 -29.59 21.04 -8.82
C ASP A 217 -30.11 20.68 -10.21
N VAL A 218 -29.32 19.94 -11.01
CA VAL A 218 -29.73 19.45 -12.33
C VAL A 218 -31.00 18.59 -12.24
N SER A 219 -31.20 17.84 -11.15
CA SER A 219 -32.44 17.07 -10.95
C SER A 219 -33.68 17.95 -10.89
N HIS A 220 -33.60 19.06 -10.16
CA HIS A 220 -34.74 19.96 -9.98
C HIS A 220 -34.99 20.80 -11.22
N GLU A 221 -33.92 21.27 -11.86
CA GLU A 221 -33.99 22.08 -13.08
C GLU A 221 -34.49 21.30 -14.29
N LEU A 222 -34.28 19.97 -14.36
CA LEU A 222 -34.83 19.13 -15.43
C LEU A 222 -36.26 18.65 -15.17
N ARG A 223 -36.64 18.41 -13.90
CA ARG A 223 -38.00 17.94 -13.54
C ARG A 223 -39.07 18.98 -13.85
N THR A 224 -38.79 20.25 -13.55
CA THR A 224 -39.75 21.35 -13.72
C THR A 224 -40.22 21.53 -15.17
N PRO A 225 -39.34 21.67 -16.19
CA PRO A 225 -39.77 21.78 -17.57
C PRO A 225 -40.45 20.50 -18.09
N LEU A 226 -40.04 19.32 -17.63
CA LEU A 226 -40.71 18.07 -17.99
C LEU A 226 -42.14 18.00 -17.45
N MET A 227 -42.38 18.41 -16.20
CA MET A 227 -43.74 18.51 -15.64
C MET A 227 -44.62 19.49 -16.42
N VAL A 228 -44.06 20.60 -16.89
CA VAL A 228 -44.80 21.56 -17.73
C VAL A 228 -45.18 20.93 -19.08
N VAL A 229 -44.26 20.20 -19.72
CA VAL A 229 -44.55 19.51 -20.99
C VAL A 229 -45.61 18.43 -20.80
N LEU A 230 -45.51 17.61 -19.75
CA LEU A 230 -46.47 16.57 -19.43
C LEU A 230 -47.86 17.16 -19.13
N GLY A 231 -47.95 18.18 -18.27
CA GLY A 231 -49.22 18.85 -17.98
C GLY A 231 -49.85 19.52 -19.21
N ALA A 232 -49.04 20.08 -20.12
CA ALA A 232 -49.55 20.59 -21.39
C ALA A 232 -50.07 19.47 -22.30
N CYS A 233 -49.42 18.31 -22.32
CA CYS A 233 -49.88 17.14 -23.04
C CYS A 233 -51.19 16.58 -22.46
N GLU A 234 -51.33 16.49 -21.13
CA GLU A 234 -52.58 16.08 -20.46
C GLU A 234 -53.76 16.99 -20.84
N LEU A 235 -53.54 18.32 -20.90
CA LEU A 235 -54.56 19.27 -21.36
C LEU A 235 -54.92 19.09 -22.84
N LEU A 236 -53.94 18.73 -23.69
CA LEU A 236 -54.17 18.44 -25.10
C LEU A 236 -54.94 17.14 -25.32
N GLU A 237 -54.79 16.15 -24.43
CA GLU A 237 -55.56 14.90 -24.49
C GLU A 237 -57.04 15.11 -24.19
N GLN A 238 -57.36 16.08 -23.32
CA GLN A 238 -58.74 16.47 -22.98
C GLN A 238 -59.40 17.36 -24.04
N ALA A 239 -58.63 17.91 -24.98
CA ALA A 239 -59.14 18.82 -26.02
C ALA A 239 -59.63 18.05 -27.27
N GLU A 240 -60.67 18.57 -27.93
CA GLU A 240 -61.12 18.06 -29.23
C GLU A 240 -60.13 18.45 -30.34
N LEU A 241 -59.18 17.53 -30.61
CA LEU A 241 -58.14 17.71 -31.62
C LEU A 241 -58.41 16.85 -32.87
N PRO A 242 -58.01 17.31 -34.08
CA PRO A 242 -58.01 16.47 -35.26
C PRO A 242 -57.17 15.19 -35.07
N PRO A 243 -57.52 14.05 -35.69
CA PRO A 243 -56.85 12.75 -35.45
C PRO A 243 -55.34 12.73 -35.72
N ARG A 244 -54.82 13.67 -36.52
CA ARG A 244 -53.38 13.85 -36.71
C ARG A 244 -52.72 14.57 -35.54
N ALA A 245 -53.35 15.62 -35.01
CA ALA A 245 -52.83 16.39 -33.87
C ALA A 245 -52.86 15.56 -32.58
N GLN A 246 -53.92 14.77 -32.37
CA GLN A 246 -54.03 13.86 -31.23
C GLN A 246 -52.91 12.81 -31.22
N ARG A 247 -52.58 12.24 -32.39
CA ARG A 247 -51.43 11.32 -32.54
C ARG A 247 -50.07 11.98 -32.26
N GLN A 248 -49.90 13.26 -32.61
CA GLN A 248 -48.68 14.00 -32.32
C GLN A 248 -48.58 14.35 -30.83
N ALA A 249 -49.68 14.78 -30.19
CA ALA A 249 -49.73 15.04 -28.76
C ALA A 249 -49.37 13.80 -27.94
N ALA A 250 -49.97 12.64 -28.26
CA ALA A 250 -49.61 11.36 -27.63
C ALA A 250 -48.14 10.97 -27.86
N ARG A 251 -47.55 11.32 -29.01
CA ARG A 251 -46.12 11.09 -29.27
C ARG A 251 -45.22 11.99 -28.43
N ILE A 252 -45.61 13.25 -28.21
CA ILE A 252 -44.88 14.20 -27.35
C ILE A 252 -45.00 13.79 -25.88
N HIS A 253 -46.20 13.40 -25.43
CA HIS A 253 -46.44 12.91 -24.07
C HIS A 253 -45.50 11.75 -23.75
N ARG A 254 -45.49 10.72 -24.61
CA ARG A 254 -44.55 9.59 -24.47
C ARG A 254 -43.10 10.06 -24.42
N ALA A 255 -42.64 10.88 -25.36
CA ALA A 255 -41.26 11.37 -25.37
C ALA A 255 -40.87 12.17 -24.11
N ALA A 256 -41.83 12.84 -23.46
CA ALA A 256 -41.61 13.56 -22.21
C ALA A 256 -41.53 12.60 -21.00
N GLU A 257 -42.39 11.58 -20.94
CA GLU A 257 -42.30 10.50 -19.94
C GLU A 257 -40.98 9.74 -20.07
N GLU A 258 -40.57 9.46 -21.31
CA GLU A 258 -39.29 8.83 -21.65
C GLU A 258 -38.11 9.62 -21.08
N MET A 259 -38.08 10.95 -21.27
CA MET A 259 -37.04 11.80 -20.72
C MET A 259 -37.07 11.85 -19.20
N GLN A 260 -38.26 11.84 -18.58
CA GLN A 260 -38.39 11.85 -17.13
C GLN A 260 -37.79 10.59 -16.49
N ASP A 261 -38.16 9.40 -16.97
CA ASP A 261 -37.62 8.12 -16.47
C ASP A 261 -36.09 8.06 -16.60
N LEU A 262 -35.54 8.58 -17.71
CA LEU A 262 -34.12 8.55 -18.03
C LEU A 262 -33.33 9.50 -17.12
N VAL A 263 -33.85 10.70 -16.91
CA VAL A 263 -33.29 11.70 -15.98
C VAL A 263 -33.31 11.17 -14.55
N GLU A 264 -34.44 10.63 -14.08
CA GLU A 264 -34.55 10.03 -12.75
C GLU A 264 -33.57 8.89 -12.55
N THR A 265 -33.41 8.04 -13.57
CA THR A 265 -32.44 6.93 -13.56
C THR A 265 -31.00 7.42 -13.42
N PHE A 266 -30.56 8.36 -14.26
CA PHE A 266 -29.19 8.87 -14.19
C PHE A 266 -28.90 9.60 -12.89
N LEU A 267 -29.87 10.35 -12.36
CA LEU A 267 -29.72 11.05 -11.10
C LEU A 267 -29.70 10.10 -9.91
N MET A 268 -30.49 9.03 -9.94
CA MET A 268 -30.43 7.98 -8.93
C MET A 268 -29.07 7.28 -8.93
N LEU A 269 -28.52 6.97 -10.11
CA LEU A 269 -27.19 6.38 -10.26
C LEU A 269 -26.06 7.33 -9.84
N ALA A 270 -26.14 8.62 -10.19
CA ALA A 270 -25.16 9.63 -9.79
C ALA A 270 -25.19 9.90 -8.26
N ARG A 271 -26.36 9.71 -7.62
CA ARG A 271 -26.50 9.77 -6.16
C ARG A 271 -26.07 8.47 -5.46
N ALA A 272 -26.19 7.33 -6.14
CA ALA A 272 -25.79 6.02 -5.62
C ALA A 272 -24.26 5.92 -5.59
N ARG A 273 -23.66 6.26 -4.44
CA ARG A 273 -22.22 6.06 -4.22
C ARG A 273 -21.90 4.56 -4.20
N PRO A 274 -20.73 4.13 -4.72
CA PRO A 274 -20.15 2.82 -4.43
C PRO A 274 -19.90 2.53 -2.94
N GLN A 275 -20.07 3.50 -2.04
CA GLN A 275 -19.61 3.42 -0.65
C GLN A 275 -20.48 4.10 0.42
N GLN A 276 -21.61 4.69 0.04
CA GLN A 276 -22.73 4.77 0.98
C GLN A 276 -23.60 3.50 0.93
N ALA A 277 -23.18 2.50 0.16
CA ALA A 277 -23.68 1.13 0.23
C ALA A 277 -23.36 0.41 1.57
N SER A 278 -22.70 1.10 2.52
CA SER A 278 -22.56 0.65 3.91
C SER A 278 -23.38 1.49 4.90
N PHE A 279 -24.36 2.28 4.44
CA PHE A 279 -25.46 2.61 5.36
C PHE A 279 -26.20 1.31 5.62
N ALA A 280 -26.09 0.82 6.86
CA ALA A 280 -26.88 -0.26 7.42
C ALA A 280 -28.29 -0.17 6.83
N GLY A 281 -28.79 -1.28 6.29
CA GLY A 281 -30.17 -1.31 5.86
C GLY A 281 -31.03 -0.77 7.00
N ASN A 282 -31.94 0.14 6.69
CA ASN A 282 -32.79 0.78 7.69
C ASN A 282 -34.23 0.27 7.63
N THR A 283 -34.50 -0.66 6.73
CA THR A 283 -35.85 -1.11 6.43
C THR A 283 -35.84 -2.61 6.12
N SER A 284 -36.90 -3.30 6.53
CA SER A 284 -37.09 -4.72 6.20
C SER A 284 -37.72 -4.88 4.82
N LEU A 285 -37.49 -6.02 4.17
CA LEU A 285 -38.13 -6.36 2.90
C LEU A 285 -39.66 -6.20 2.95
N LYS A 286 -40.26 -6.66 4.05
CA LYS A 286 -41.71 -6.58 4.32
C LYS A 286 -42.24 -5.16 4.35
N SER A 287 -41.49 -4.23 4.95
CA SER A 287 -41.91 -2.82 5.04
C SER A 287 -42.00 -2.14 3.67
N VAL A 288 -40.99 -2.36 2.82
CA VAL A 288 -40.98 -1.81 1.45
C VAL A 288 -42.06 -2.46 0.60
N ALA A 289 -42.25 -3.78 0.72
CA ALA A 289 -43.30 -4.49 -0.01
C ALA A 289 -44.71 -4.02 0.38
N ALA A 290 -44.95 -3.70 1.65
CA ALA A 290 -46.22 -3.13 2.11
C ALA A 290 -46.47 -1.74 1.50
N GLU A 291 -45.46 -0.86 1.51
CA GLU A 291 -45.55 0.46 0.87
C GLU A 291 -45.82 0.35 -0.64
N GLN A 292 -45.12 -0.56 -1.34
CA GLN A 292 -45.36 -0.80 -2.76
C GLN A 292 -46.76 -1.40 -3.00
N SER A 293 -47.23 -2.27 -2.13
CA SER A 293 -48.60 -2.82 -2.19
C SER A 293 -49.64 -1.71 -2.08
N GLU A 294 -49.52 -0.81 -1.11
CA GLU A 294 -50.42 0.33 -0.95
C GLU A 294 -50.43 1.24 -2.18
N ARG A 295 -49.26 1.43 -2.80
CA ARG A 295 -49.11 2.27 -4.00
C ARG A 295 -49.67 1.63 -5.27
N TRP A 296 -49.41 0.35 -5.50
CA TRP A 296 -49.69 -0.32 -6.78
C TRP A 296 -51.03 -1.06 -6.82
N ALA A 297 -51.55 -1.51 -5.68
CA ALA A 297 -52.84 -2.21 -5.64
C ALA A 297 -54.00 -1.41 -6.25
N PRO A 298 -54.16 -0.09 -5.99
CA PRO A 298 -55.22 0.70 -6.61
C PRO A 298 -55.08 0.80 -8.14
N LEU A 299 -53.86 1.01 -8.64
CA LEU A 299 -53.57 1.15 -10.07
C LEU A 299 -53.83 -0.16 -10.84
N LEU A 300 -53.44 -1.29 -10.25
CA LEU A 300 -53.71 -2.63 -10.80
C LEU A 300 -55.22 -2.92 -10.80
N ALA A 301 -55.93 -2.57 -9.72
CA ALA A 301 -57.37 -2.74 -9.62
C ALA A 301 -58.14 -1.87 -10.64
N GLU A 302 -57.69 -0.64 -10.90
CA GLU A 302 -58.24 0.24 -11.93
C GLU A 302 -58.12 -0.36 -13.34
N LYS A 303 -57.01 -1.07 -13.62
CA LYS A 303 -56.83 -1.85 -14.86
C LYS A 303 -57.63 -3.17 -14.87
N GLY A 304 -58.33 -3.50 -13.78
CA GLY A 304 -59.08 -4.75 -13.65
C GLY A 304 -58.21 -5.99 -13.37
N LEU A 305 -57.00 -5.80 -12.84
CA LEU A 305 -56.09 -6.87 -12.45
C LEU A 305 -56.21 -7.19 -10.96
N ALA A 306 -56.18 -8.47 -10.60
CA ALA A 306 -56.09 -8.89 -9.21
C ALA A 306 -54.64 -8.79 -8.72
N PHE A 307 -54.42 -8.13 -7.59
CA PHE A 307 -53.10 -8.00 -6.97
C PHE A 307 -53.05 -8.76 -5.64
N GLU A 308 -52.00 -9.57 -5.46
CA GLU A 308 -51.79 -10.35 -4.23
C GLU A 308 -50.38 -10.10 -3.68
N LEU A 309 -50.29 -9.64 -2.43
CA LEU A 309 -49.05 -9.66 -1.66
C LEU A 309 -49.02 -10.95 -0.83
N GLN A 310 -48.02 -11.80 -1.06
CA GLN A 310 -47.83 -13.06 -0.35
C GLN A 310 -46.48 -13.05 0.37
N VAL A 311 -46.45 -13.60 1.58
CA VAL A 311 -45.22 -13.77 2.37
C VAL A 311 -45.06 -15.26 2.62
N GLU A 312 -44.11 -15.88 1.92
CA GLU A 312 -43.81 -17.31 2.08
C GLU A 312 -42.86 -17.54 3.25
N GLU A 313 -41.86 -16.68 3.40
CA GLU A 313 -40.86 -16.73 4.48
C GLU A 313 -40.52 -15.31 4.97
N GLU A 314 -40.22 -15.17 6.26
CA GLU A 314 -39.80 -13.88 6.83
C GLU A 314 -38.30 -13.65 6.63
N ASP A 315 -37.97 -12.49 6.07
CA ASP A 315 -36.60 -12.00 5.95
C ASP A 315 -36.31 -10.99 7.06
N SER A 316 -35.29 -11.29 7.88
CA SER A 316 -34.83 -10.45 8.99
C SER A 316 -33.71 -9.49 8.61
N ALA A 317 -33.17 -9.60 7.39
CA ALA A 317 -32.16 -8.69 6.89
C ALA A 317 -32.75 -7.31 6.61
N VAL A 318 -31.84 -6.33 6.63
CA VAL A 318 -32.17 -4.94 6.36
C VAL A 318 -31.53 -4.49 5.06
N TYR A 319 -32.25 -3.66 4.32
CA TYR A 319 -31.87 -3.20 2.99
C TYR A 319 -31.94 -1.68 2.86
N ASN A 320 -31.37 -1.15 1.77
CA ASN A 320 -31.53 0.26 1.42
C ASN A 320 -32.95 0.49 0.88
N HIS A 321 -33.78 1.23 1.63
CA HIS A 321 -35.17 1.54 1.28
C HIS A 321 -35.34 2.07 -0.15
N THR A 322 -34.56 3.06 -0.54
CA THR A 322 -34.69 3.73 -1.85
C THR A 322 -34.38 2.79 -3.00
N LEU A 323 -33.31 2.00 -2.90
CA LEU A 323 -32.89 1.10 -3.97
C LEU A 323 -33.81 -0.12 -4.08
N LEU A 324 -34.22 -0.70 -2.95
CA LEU A 324 -35.16 -1.81 -2.93
C LEU A 324 -36.53 -1.39 -3.48
N GLY A 325 -37.03 -0.21 -3.04
CA GLY A 325 -38.28 0.36 -3.55
C GLY A 325 -38.21 0.65 -5.05
N ALA A 326 -37.07 1.16 -5.56
CA ALA A 326 -36.87 1.38 -6.99
C ALA A 326 -36.92 0.07 -7.80
N VAL A 327 -36.28 -1.01 -7.32
CA VAL A 327 -36.31 -2.31 -8.00
C VAL A 327 -37.74 -2.86 -8.02
N MET A 328 -38.41 -2.91 -6.87
CA MET A 328 -39.80 -3.40 -6.78
C MET A 328 -40.76 -2.59 -7.65
N SER A 329 -40.66 -1.27 -7.59
CA SER A 329 -41.51 -0.37 -8.38
C SER A 329 -41.31 -0.58 -9.89
N ASN A 330 -40.08 -0.83 -10.34
CA ASN A 330 -39.82 -1.11 -11.75
C ASN A 330 -40.45 -2.43 -12.21
N LEU A 331 -40.35 -3.47 -11.39
CA LEU A 331 -40.92 -4.79 -11.70
C LEU A 331 -42.46 -4.78 -11.66
N LEU A 332 -43.07 -4.11 -10.67
CA LEU A 332 -44.53 -3.95 -10.57
C LEU A 332 -45.09 -3.10 -11.72
N ARG A 333 -44.39 -2.03 -12.11
CA ARG A 333 -44.75 -1.24 -13.28
C ARG A 333 -44.75 -2.09 -14.56
N ASN A 334 -43.72 -2.94 -14.74
CA ASN A 334 -43.68 -3.87 -15.86
C ASN A 334 -44.86 -4.86 -15.82
N ALA A 335 -45.17 -5.43 -14.65
CA ALA A 335 -46.28 -6.36 -14.51
C ALA A 335 -47.64 -5.70 -14.83
N LEU A 336 -47.88 -4.47 -14.34
CA LEU A 336 -49.07 -3.67 -14.69
C LEU A 336 -49.14 -3.44 -16.20
N HIS A 337 -47.99 -3.16 -16.83
CA HIS A 337 -47.94 -2.80 -18.24
C HIS A 337 -48.26 -3.99 -19.15
N TYR A 338 -47.61 -5.13 -18.92
CA TYR A 338 -47.67 -6.31 -19.80
C TYR A 338 -48.77 -7.33 -19.45
N THR A 339 -49.61 -7.03 -18.46
CA THR A 339 -50.77 -7.85 -18.10
C THR A 339 -52.06 -7.11 -18.45
N ASP A 340 -52.85 -7.63 -19.39
CA ASP A 340 -54.13 -7.03 -19.77
C ASP A 340 -55.29 -7.54 -18.91
N ARG A 341 -55.26 -8.81 -18.54
CA ARG A 341 -56.23 -9.46 -17.66
C ARG A 341 -55.54 -10.54 -16.84
N GLY A 342 -55.97 -10.71 -15.59
CA GLY A 342 -55.49 -11.76 -14.70
C GLY A 342 -54.91 -11.23 -13.41
N THR A 343 -53.76 -11.77 -13.00
CA THR A 343 -53.20 -11.60 -11.65
C THR A 343 -51.75 -11.14 -11.67
N VAL A 344 -51.41 -10.20 -10.79
CA VAL A 344 -50.02 -9.84 -10.44
C VAL A 344 -49.79 -10.21 -8.99
N ARG A 345 -48.68 -10.91 -8.68
CA ARG A 345 -48.31 -11.28 -7.32
C ARG A 345 -46.96 -10.73 -6.94
N LEU A 346 -46.86 -10.15 -5.75
CA LEU A 346 -45.59 -9.84 -5.09
C LEU A 346 -45.38 -10.87 -3.97
N ILE A 347 -44.37 -11.71 -4.12
CA ILE A 347 -44.09 -12.83 -3.22
C ILE A 347 -42.76 -12.57 -2.51
N LEU A 348 -42.78 -12.56 -1.18
CA LEU A 348 -41.58 -12.39 -0.36
C LEU A 348 -41.09 -13.76 0.14
N GLY A 349 -39.78 -14.02 0.03
CA GLY A 349 -39.13 -15.23 0.52
C GLY A 349 -37.85 -14.93 1.30
N SER A 350 -37.16 -15.96 1.79
CA SER A 350 -35.87 -15.76 2.47
C SER A 350 -34.82 -15.24 1.50
N GLY A 351 -34.26 -14.06 1.82
CA GLY A 351 -33.21 -13.42 1.04
C GLY A 351 -33.66 -12.93 -0.34
N GLY A 352 -34.93 -12.62 -0.55
CA GLY A 352 -35.39 -12.13 -1.85
C GLY A 352 -36.88 -11.94 -2.02
N PHE A 353 -37.27 -11.52 -3.22
CA PHE A 353 -38.68 -11.42 -3.60
C PHE A 353 -38.87 -11.76 -5.08
N ARG A 354 -40.11 -12.10 -5.42
CA ARG A 354 -40.54 -12.42 -6.78
C ARG A 354 -41.75 -11.59 -7.17
N VAL A 355 -41.77 -11.12 -8.42
CA VAL A 355 -42.95 -10.50 -9.04
C VAL A 355 -43.44 -11.44 -10.13
N GLU A 356 -44.63 -11.99 -9.95
CA GLU A 356 -45.29 -12.85 -10.94
C GLU A 356 -46.39 -12.07 -11.65
N ASP A 357 -46.48 -12.25 -12.96
CA ASP A 357 -47.58 -11.76 -13.76
C ASP A 357 -48.21 -12.90 -14.58
N SER A 358 -49.48 -12.75 -14.95
CA SER A 358 -50.18 -13.62 -15.89
C SER A 358 -50.29 -12.99 -17.28
N GLY A 359 -49.34 -12.12 -17.64
CA GLY A 359 -49.32 -11.40 -18.90
C GLY A 359 -48.90 -12.28 -20.08
N VAL A 360 -48.48 -11.64 -21.17
CA VAL A 360 -48.11 -12.32 -22.42
C VAL A 360 -46.95 -13.32 -22.29
N GLY A 361 -46.16 -13.20 -21.21
CA GLY A 361 -44.94 -13.98 -20.99
C GLY A 361 -43.78 -13.49 -21.86
N ILE A 362 -42.56 -13.91 -21.53
CA ILE A 362 -41.36 -13.49 -22.28
C ILE A 362 -40.68 -14.71 -22.92
N PRO A 363 -40.50 -14.73 -24.26
CA PRO A 363 -39.84 -15.82 -24.96
C PRO A 363 -38.44 -16.10 -24.39
N LEU A 364 -38.09 -17.39 -24.22
CA LEU A 364 -36.79 -17.82 -23.69
C LEU A 364 -35.59 -17.15 -24.38
N ALA A 365 -35.65 -16.96 -25.70
CA ALA A 365 -34.58 -16.35 -26.49
C ALA A 365 -34.36 -14.85 -26.17
N GLU A 366 -35.34 -14.18 -25.55
CA GLU A 366 -35.29 -12.76 -25.21
C GLU A 366 -34.93 -12.53 -23.74
N GLN A 367 -34.87 -13.59 -22.93
CA GLN A 367 -34.77 -13.48 -21.47
C GLN A 367 -33.47 -12.81 -20.98
N GLU A 368 -32.35 -13.11 -21.61
CA GLU A 368 -31.07 -12.47 -21.27
C GLU A 368 -30.96 -11.05 -21.83
N ARG A 369 -31.60 -10.80 -22.98
CA ARG A 369 -31.49 -9.53 -23.72
C ARG A 369 -32.39 -8.45 -23.13
N MET A 370 -33.52 -8.80 -22.50
CA MET A 370 -34.46 -7.81 -21.93
C MET A 370 -33.84 -6.93 -20.83
N PHE A 371 -32.75 -7.39 -20.19
CA PHE A 371 -32.04 -6.61 -19.18
C PHE A 371 -30.98 -5.67 -19.77
N GLN A 372 -30.79 -5.68 -21.10
CA GLN A 372 -29.94 -4.71 -21.77
C GLN A 372 -30.72 -3.39 -21.96
N PRO A 373 -30.04 -2.22 -21.85
CA PRO A 373 -30.68 -0.94 -22.13
C PRO A 373 -31.30 -0.91 -23.53
N PHE A 374 -32.50 -0.33 -23.65
CA PHE A 374 -33.20 -0.09 -24.92
C PHE A 374 -33.68 -1.35 -25.66
N VAL A 375 -33.67 -2.52 -25.01
CA VAL A 375 -34.19 -3.76 -25.62
C VAL A 375 -35.67 -3.94 -25.29
N ARG A 376 -36.47 -4.17 -26.33
CA ARG A 376 -37.90 -4.51 -26.27
C ARG A 376 -38.10 -5.96 -26.73
N GLY A 377 -39.14 -6.62 -26.21
CA GLY A 377 -39.55 -7.93 -26.72
C GLY A 377 -40.20 -7.85 -28.11
N ALA A 378 -40.32 -8.97 -28.82
CA ALA A 378 -40.77 -9.05 -30.22
C ALA A 378 -42.19 -8.51 -30.50
N GLU A 379 -43.03 -8.27 -29.48
CA GLU A 379 -44.35 -7.65 -29.65
C GLU A 379 -44.31 -6.16 -29.25
N GLU A 380 -44.56 -5.26 -30.21
CA GLU A 380 -44.68 -3.80 -30.07
C GLU A 380 -45.90 -3.35 -29.22
N ARG A 381 -46.24 -4.08 -28.15
CA ARG A 381 -47.42 -3.81 -27.31
C ARG A 381 -47.14 -2.95 -26.08
N GLY A 382 -45.88 -2.58 -25.83
CA GLY A 382 -45.50 -1.82 -24.64
C GLY A 382 -45.15 -0.34 -24.87
N GLU A 383 -45.79 0.58 -24.15
CA GLU A 383 -45.33 1.96 -23.92
C GLU A 383 -44.27 1.97 -22.79
N GLY A 384 -43.02 2.30 -23.15
CA GLY A 384 -41.87 2.27 -22.23
C GLY A 384 -40.54 2.00 -22.96
N LEU A 385 -39.45 2.63 -22.49
CA LEU A 385 -38.13 2.65 -23.15
C LEU A 385 -37.33 1.33 -23.09
N GLY A 386 -37.84 0.27 -22.44
CA GLY A 386 -37.03 -0.91 -22.12
C GLY A 386 -35.90 -0.63 -21.12
N LEU A 387 -35.97 0.49 -20.40
CA LEU A 387 -34.95 0.88 -19.42
C LEU A 387 -35.18 0.31 -18.02
N GLY A 388 -36.43 0.02 -17.64
CA GLY A 388 -36.78 -0.40 -16.28
C GLY A 388 -36.05 -1.68 -15.84
N LEU A 389 -35.98 -2.70 -16.70
CA LEU A 389 -35.24 -3.93 -16.39
C LEU A 389 -33.72 -3.73 -16.40
N SER A 390 -33.21 -2.85 -17.27
CA SER A 390 -31.79 -2.50 -17.25
C SER A 390 -31.39 -1.75 -15.96
N LEU A 391 -32.30 -0.94 -15.41
CA LEU A 391 -32.13 -0.27 -14.12
C LEU A 391 -32.14 -1.28 -12.98
N VAL A 392 -33.10 -2.21 -12.97
CA VAL A 392 -33.14 -3.32 -12.01
C VAL A 392 -31.80 -4.09 -12.03
N LYS A 393 -31.29 -4.47 -13.20
CA LYS A 393 -30.00 -5.17 -13.32
C LYS A 393 -28.82 -4.34 -12.79
N ARG A 394 -28.81 -3.03 -13.04
CA ARG A 394 -27.76 -2.12 -12.53
C ARG A 394 -27.81 -1.97 -11.01
N ILE A 395 -29.00 -1.79 -10.44
CA ILE A 395 -29.17 -1.69 -8.98
C ILE A 395 -28.76 -3.01 -8.33
N CYS A 396 -29.20 -4.14 -8.89
CA CYS A 396 -28.84 -5.45 -8.37
C CYS A 396 -27.32 -5.66 -8.40
N ALA A 397 -26.68 -5.41 -9.55
CA ALA A 397 -25.22 -5.51 -9.66
C ALA A 397 -24.47 -4.58 -8.69
N HIS A 398 -24.99 -3.36 -8.47
CA HIS A 398 -24.41 -2.41 -7.52
C HIS A 398 -24.55 -2.87 -6.05
N GLN A 399 -25.65 -3.53 -5.70
CA GLN A 399 -25.92 -4.03 -4.34
C GLN A 399 -25.41 -5.46 -4.10
N GLY A 400 -24.80 -6.10 -5.10
CA GLY A 400 -24.44 -7.52 -5.03
C GLY A 400 -25.64 -8.47 -5.07
N TRP A 401 -26.81 -7.97 -5.45
CA TRP A 401 -28.03 -8.75 -5.67
C TRP A 401 -28.02 -9.37 -7.07
N ASP A 402 -28.83 -10.39 -7.25
CA ASP A 402 -29.05 -11.04 -8.54
C ASP A 402 -30.50 -10.88 -9.00
N VAL A 403 -30.71 -10.80 -10.31
CA VAL A 403 -32.05 -10.76 -10.89
C VAL A 403 -32.17 -11.74 -12.05
N GLY A 404 -33.18 -12.59 -11.97
CA GLY A 404 -33.52 -13.57 -12.99
C GLY A 404 -34.98 -13.43 -13.43
N VAL A 405 -35.30 -14.12 -14.53
CA VAL A 405 -36.65 -14.21 -15.06
C VAL A 405 -36.91 -15.63 -15.53
N THR A 406 -38.10 -16.15 -15.22
CA THR A 406 -38.54 -17.48 -15.63
C THR A 406 -39.95 -17.41 -16.19
N PRO A 407 -40.30 -18.28 -17.15
CA PRO A 407 -41.66 -18.33 -17.69
C PRO A 407 -42.62 -18.94 -16.66
N ARG A 408 -43.84 -18.39 -16.57
CA ARG A 408 -44.91 -18.91 -15.73
C ARG A 408 -45.92 -19.67 -16.58
N GLN A 409 -46.30 -20.89 -16.16
CA GLN A 409 -47.33 -21.67 -16.85
C GLN A 409 -48.74 -21.32 -16.32
N PRO A 410 -49.79 -21.29 -17.16
CA PRO A 410 -49.80 -21.54 -18.61
C PRO A 410 -49.36 -20.32 -19.46
N GLN A 411 -49.32 -19.11 -18.89
CA GLN A 411 -48.80 -17.88 -19.51
C GLN A 411 -48.35 -16.87 -18.44
N GLY A 412 -47.34 -16.06 -18.74
CA GLY A 412 -46.82 -15.00 -17.86
C GLY A 412 -45.31 -15.06 -17.59
N SER A 413 -44.82 -14.15 -16.75
CA SER A 413 -43.42 -14.08 -16.33
C SER A 413 -43.29 -14.10 -14.80
N CYS A 414 -42.17 -14.63 -14.31
CA CYS A 414 -41.78 -14.55 -12.90
C CYS A 414 -40.38 -13.94 -12.82
N PHE A 415 -40.29 -12.70 -12.33
CA PHE A 415 -39.04 -12.01 -12.05
C PHE A 415 -38.60 -12.31 -10.62
N GLU A 416 -37.43 -12.90 -10.45
CA GLU A 416 -36.87 -13.25 -9.14
C GLU A 416 -35.67 -12.35 -8.83
N VAL A 417 -35.69 -11.70 -7.68
CA VAL A 417 -34.59 -10.89 -7.16
C VAL A 417 -34.05 -11.55 -5.90
N ARG A 418 -32.78 -11.97 -5.95
CA ARG A 418 -32.06 -12.54 -4.81
C ARG A 418 -31.22 -11.46 -4.17
N LEU A 419 -31.57 -11.11 -2.95
CA LEU A 419 -30.92 -10.10 -2.16
C LEU A 419 -29.76 -10.73 -1.38
N GLN A 420 -28.69 -9.95 -1.20
CA GLN A 420 -27.67 -10.25 -0.22
C GLN A 420 -27.90 -9.35 1.00
N PRO A 421 -27.86 -9.89 2.22
CA PRO A 421 -28.05 -9.08 3.42
C PRO A 421 -27.00 -7.98 3.46
N GLY A 422 -27.43 -6.73 3.68
CA GLY A 422 -26.51 -5.63 3.92
C GLY A 422 -25.63 -5.96 5.14
N ALA A 423 -24.34 -5.64 5.09
CA ALA A 423 -23.51 -5.71 6.28
C ALA A 423 -24.15 -4.81 7.37
N ALA A 424 -24.49 -5.41 8.50
CA ALA A 424 -25.11 -4.73 9.64
C ALA A 424 -24.21 -3.64 10.23
#